data_AF-A0A3N1I5B8-F1
#
_entry.id   AF-A0A3N1I5B8-F1
#
_cell.length_a   1.000
_cell.length_b   1.000
_cell.length_c   1.000
_cell.angle_alpha   90.00
_cell.angle_beta   90.00
_cell.angle_gamma   90.00
#
_symmetry.space_group_name_H-M   'P 1'
#
loop_
_entity.id
_entity.type
_entity.pdbx_description
1 polymer ?
#
loop_
_entity_poly.entity_id
_entity_poly.type
_entity_poly.pdbx_seq_one_letter_code
_entity_poly.pdbx_strand_id
1 'polypeptide(L)'
;MATVVLNVKIDEVLKEKLRQYAEVNNENLGTTTEKLLLIAFDAVDEAGVSEEDVDSQHTEEEVVSPFTPKEIKALRKILKKKK
;
A
#
# COMPACT_ATOMS: atom_id res chain seq x y z
N MET A 1 8.93 -22.37 17.76
CA MET A 1 8.93 -21.73 16.43
C MET A 1 10.06 -22.33 15.63
N ALA A 2 9.78 -22.81 14.41
CA ALA A 2 10.83 -23.37 13.55
C ALA A 2 11.59 -22.21 12.90
N THR A 3 12.91 -22.15 13.10
CA THR A 3 13.77 -21.18 12.43
C THR A 3 14.24 -21.76 11.10
N VAL A 4 14.14 -20.97 10.03
CA VAL A 4 14.56 -21.36 8.67
C VAL A 4 15.68 -20.42 8.23
N VAL A 5 16.69 -20.96 7.56
CA VAL A 5 17.83 -20.17 7.07
C VAL A 5 17.54 -19.68 5.66
N LEU A 6 17.58 -18.36 5.46
CA LEU A 6 17.42 -17.70 4.17
C LEU A 6 18.78 -17.27 3.62
N ASN A 7 19.18 -17.84 2.48
CA ASN A 7 20.39 -17.43 1.76
C ASN A 7 20.02 -16.47 0.63
N VAL A 8 20.45 -15.21 0.72
CA VAL A 8 20.16 -14.15 -0.26
C VAL A 8 21.45 -13.60 -0.84
N LYS A 9 21.46 -13.33 -2.15
CA LYS A 9 22.50 -12.53 -2.80
C LYS A 9 22.09 -11.07 -2.70
N ILE A 10 22.88 -10.27 -2.00
CA ILE A 10 22.67 -8.83 -1.82
C ILE A 10 23.93 -8.06 -2.17
N ASP A 11 23.77 -6.81 -2.58
CA ASP A 11 24.90 -5.91 -2.85
C ASP A 11 25.68 -5.58 -1.57
N GLU A 12 26.98 -5.31 -1.74
CA GLU A 12 27.89 -4.95 -0.64
C GLU A 12 27.43 -3.71 0.11
N VAL A 13 26.89 -2.72 -0.60
CA VAL A 13 26.36 -1.48 -0.01
C VAL A 13 25.16 -1.76 0.90
N LEU A 14 24.28 -2.69 0.51
CA LEU A 14 23.11 -3.03 1.32
C LEU A 14 23.51 -3.84 2.55
N LYS A 15 24.49 -4.74 2.42
CA LYS A 15 25.06 -5.49 3.53
C LYS A 15 25.69 -4.56 4.57
N GLU A 16 26.41 -3.54 4.13
CA GLU A 16 27.03 -2.55 5.02
C GLU A 16 25.96 -1.71 5.75
N LYS A 17 24.91 -1.27 5.05
CA LYS A 17 23.78 -0.58 5.68
C LYS A 17 23.08 -1.43 6.74
N LEU A 18 22.84 -2.71 6.45
CA LEU A 18 22.26 -3.64 7.43
C LEU A 18 23.15 -3.81 8.66
N ARG A 19 24.47 -3.84 8.46
CA ARG A 19 25.44 -3.92 9.56
C ARG A 19 25.43 -2.67 10.43
N GLN A 20 25.47 -1.48 9.82
CA GLN A 20 25.40 -0.21 10.55
C GLN A 20 24.10 -0.09 11.33
N TYR A 21 22.98 -0.46 10.71
CA TYR A 21 21.68 -0.45 11.38
C TYR A 21 21.65 -1.43 12.56
N ALA A 22 22.21 -2.63 12.39
CA ALA A 22 22.31 -3.61 13.48
C ALA A 22 23.19 -3.11 14.64
N GLU A 23 24.33 -2.47 14.34
CA GLU A 23 25.22 -1.87 15.35
C GLU A 23 24.55 -0.72 16.12
N VAL A 24 23.82 0.16 15.43
CA VAL A 24 23.10 1.27 16.06
C VAL A 24 22.00 0.77 17.00
N ASN A 25 21.33 -0.32 16.63
CA ASN A 25 20.24 -0.90 17.41
C ASN A 25 20.70 -1.95 18.43
N ASN A 26 22.01 -2.25 18.49
CA ASN A 26 22.58 -3.28 19.36
C ASN A 26 21.97 -4.68 19.15
N GLU A 27 21.61 -4.99 17.90
CA GLU A 27 20.94 -6.24 17.53
C GLU A 27 21.79 -7.08 16.58
N ASN A 28 21.47 -8.37 16.49
CA ASN A 28 22.12 -9.23 15.52
C ASN A 28 21.63 -8.92 14.11
N LEU A 29 22.51 -9.08 13.12
CA LEU A 29 22.16 -8.85 11.71
C LEU A 29 20.91 -9.63 11.28
N GLY A 30 20.75 -10.87 11.78
CA GLY A 30 19.58 -11.71 11.51
C GLY A 30 18.28 -11.13 12.08
N THR A 31 18.28 -10.71 13.35
CA THR A 31 17.08 -10.15 14.01
C THR A 31 16.71 -8.80 13.41
N THR A 32 17.69 -7.97 13.09
CA THR A 32 17.48 -6.70 12.40
C THR A 32 16.88 -6.90 11.00
N THR A 33 17.42 -7.85 10.24
CA THR A 33 16.92 -8.14 8.89
C THR A 33 15.52 -8.72 8.91
N GLU A 34 15.20 -9.58 9.88
CA GLU A 34 13.85 -10.12 10.08
C GLU A 34 12.84 -9.00 10.36
N LYS A 35 13.16 -8.09 11.29
CA LYS A 35 12.29 -6.93 11.60
C LYS A 35 12.09 -6.02 10.39
N LEU A 36 13.16 -5.73 9.65
CA LEU A 36 13.07 -4.90 8.45
C LEU A 36 12.24 -5.58 7.36
N LEU A 37 12.35 -6.90 7.20
CA LEU A 37 11.51 -7.66 6.27
C LEU A 37 10.04 -7.62 6.69
N LEU A 38 9.73 -7.80 7.98
CA LEU A 38 8.36 -7.69 8.49
C LEU A 38 7.78 -6.30 8.22
N ILE A 39 8.51 -5.24 8.58
CA ILE A 39 8.08 -3.85 8.32
C ILE A 39 7.92 -3.61 6.81
N ALA A 40 8.79 -4.16 5.97
CA ALA A 40 8.67 -4.03 4.53
C ALA A 40 7.43 -4.75 3.97
N PHE A 41 7.06 -5.91 4.51
CA PHE A 41 5.81 -6.58 4.14
C PHE A 41 4.59 -5.81 4.63
N ASP A 42 4.60 -5.34 5.88
CA ASP A 42 3.52 -4.51 6.44
C ASP A 42 3.37 -3.21 5.63
N ALA A 43 4.46 -2.55 5.26
CA ALA A 43 4.46 -1.35 4.44
C ALA A 43 4.03 -1.62 2.99
N VAL A 44 4.26 -2.81 2.44
CA VAL A 44 3.73 -3.20 1.12
C VAL A 44 2.22 -3.42 1.19
N ASP A 45 1.73 -3.99 2.30
CA ASP A 45 0.30 -4.16 2.55
C ASP A 45 -0.39 -2.79 2.77
N GLU A 46 0.26 -1.84 3.44
CA GLU A 46 -0.22 -0.46 3.64
C GLU A 46 0.01 0.47 2.43
N ALA A 47 0.96 0.18 1.54
CA ALA A 47 1.22 0.99 0.34
C ALA A 47 0.14 0.86 -0.75
N GLY A 48 -0.83 -0.04 -0.56
CA GLY A 48 -2.12 0.07 -1.24
C GLY A 48 -2.86 1.27 -0.68
N VAL A 49 -2.65 2.45 -1.26
CA VAL A 49 -3.37 3.70 -0.93
C VAL A 49 -4.85 3.36 -0.75
N SER A 50 -5.30 3.29 0.50
CA SER A 50 -6.70 3.11 0.81
C SER A 50 -7.41 4.44 0.51
N GLU A 51 -8.65 4.40 0.04
CA GLU A 51 -9.44 5.62 -0.20
C GLU A 51 -9.53 6.51 1.07
N GLU A 52 -9.24 5.93 2.23
CA GLU A 52 -9.28 6.54 3.56
C GLU A 52 -8.05 7.45 3.84
N ASP A 53 -6.93 7.26 3.14
CA ASP A 53 -5.69 8.04 3.30
C ASP A 53 -5.63 9.28 2.39
N VAL A 54 -6.62 9.46 1.51
CA VAL A 54 -6.72 10.61 0.61
C VAL A 54 -7.40 11.77 1.33
N ASP A 55 -6.61 12.70 1.88
CA ASP A 55 -7.11 13.98 2.38
C ASP A 55 -7.71 14.81 1.22
N SER A 56 -9.02 14.68 1.04
CA SER A 56 -9.80 15.37 0.00
C SER A 56 -10.07 16.85 0.33
N GLN A 57 -9.28 17.47 1.24
CA GLN A 57 -9.39 18.88 1.65
C GLN A 57 -10.84 19.34 1.88
N HIS A 58 -11.63 18.57 2.65
CA HIS A 58 -13.04 18.90 2.93
C HIS A 58 -13.92 19.13 1.68
N THR A 59 -13.48 18.70 0.50
CA THR A 59 -14.31 18.63 -0.70
C THR A 59 -15.02 17.28 -0.65
N GLU A 60 -16.22 17.27 -0.11
CA GLU A 60 -17.10 16.10 -0.14
C GLU A 60 -17.54 15.86 -1.59
N GLU A 61 -16.71 15.19 -2.39
CA GLU A 61 -17.23 14.50 -3.57
C GLU A 61 -18.04 13.31 -3.04
N GLU A 62 -19.36 13.49 -2.98
CA GLU A 62 -20.30 12.42 -2.68
C GLU A 62 -19.93 11.22 -3.55
N VAL A 63 -19.65 10.05 -2.95
CA VAL A 63 -19.30 8.84 -3.69
C VAL A 63 -20.52 8.44 -4.51
N VAL A 64 -20.63 8.95 -5.74
CA VAL A 64 -21.80 8.75 -6.58
C VAL A 64 -21.72 7.32 -7.10
N SER A 65 -22.58 6.45 -6.57
CA SER A 65 -22.77 5.13 -7.12
C SER A 65 -23.06 5.22 -8.63
N PRO A 66 -22.42 4.41 -9.48
CA PRO A 66 -22.67 4.43 -10.92
C PRO A 66 -24.16 4.26 -11.21
N PHE A 67 -24.72 5.05 -12.14
CA PHE A 67 -26.12 4.96 -12.50
C PHE A 67 -26.53 3.53 -12.85
N THR A 68 -27.65 3.09 -12.30
CA THR A 68 -28.25 1.81 -12.67
C THR A 68 -28.69 1.82 -14.14
N PRO A 69 -28.80 0.65 -14.80
CA PRO A 69 -29.27 0.57 -16.19
C PRO A 69 -30.65 1.22 -16.42
N LYS A 70 -31.50 1.24 -15.38
CA LYS A 70 -32.83 1.88 -15.41
C LYS A 70 -32.72 3.41 -15.42
N GLU A 71 -31.83 3.98 -14.60
CA GLU A 71 -31.58 5.42 -14.54
C GLU A 71 -30.93 5.92 -15.83
N ILE A 72 -29.98 5.18 -16.39
CA ILE A 72 -29.39 5.49 -17.70
C ILE A 72 -30.46 5.53 -18.79
N LYS A 73 -31.42 4.59 -18.77
CA LYS A 73 -32.53 4.56 -19.75
C LYS A 73 -33.47 5.76 -19.57
N ALA A 74 -33.72 6.18 -18.34
CA ALA A 74 -34.51 7.38 -18.03
C ALA A 74 -33.78 8.66 -18.50
N LEU A 75 -32.47 8.77 -18.23
CA LEU A 75 -31.63 9.88 -18.67
C LEU A 75 -31.65 10.02 -20.20
N ARG A 76 -31.48 8.91 -20.93
CA ARG A 76 -31.57 8.88 -22.40
C ARG A 76 -32.92 9.37 -22.90
N LYS A 77 -34.03 9.03 -22.22
CA LYS A 77 -35.38 9.49 -22.60
C LYS A 77 -35.55 10.99 -22.42
N ILE A 78 -34.99 11.55 -21.35
CA ILE A 78 -35.03 13.00 -21.07
C ILE A 78 -34.16 13.76 -22.10
N LEU A 79 -32.93 13.30 -22.33
CA LEU A 79 -32.01 13.93 -23.28
C LEU A 79 -32.54 13.89 -24.72
N LYS A 80 -33.23 12.82 -25.12
CA LYS A 80 -33.89 12.72 -26.44
C LYS A 80 -35.04 13.70 -26.63
N LYS A 81 -35.69 14.17 -25.56
CA LYS A 81 -36.78 15.17 -25.64
C LYS A 81 -36.29 16.61 -25.71
N LYS A 82 -35.02 16.86 -25.34
CA LYS A 82 -34.38 18.17 -25.40
C LYS A 82 -33.60 18.41 -26.72
N LYS A 83 -33.62 17.45 -27.64
CA LYS A 83 -33.11 17.58 -29.01
C LYS A 83 -34.21 18.01 -29.95
#